data_AF-A0A819EWN6-F1
#
_entry.id   AF-A0A819EWN6-F1
#
_cell.length_a   1.000
_cell.length_b   1.000
_cell.length_c   1.000
_cell.angle_alpha   90.00
_cell.angle_beta   90.00
_cell.angle_gamma   90.00
#
_symmetry.space_group_name_H-M   'P 1'
#
loop_
_entity.id
_entity.type
_entity.pdbx_description
1 polymer ?
#
loop_
_entity_poly.entity_id
_entity_poly.type
_entity_poly.pdbx_seq_one_letter_code
_entity_poly.pdbx_strand_id
1 'polypeptide(L)' 'MSSTTSQKFRDFTGEPLRDKHISEVPGLGPKLASNLEESGIKK' A
#
# COMPACT_ATOMS: atom_id res chain seq x y z
N MET A 1 -13.99 -19.54 8.22
CA MET A 1 -12.51 -19.43 8.16
C MET A 1 -12.14 -17.96 8.25
N SER A 2 -11.30 -17.56 9.20
CA SER A 2 -10.80 -16.18 9.29
C SER A 2 -9.61 -16.01 8.36
N SER A 3 -9.55 -14.92 7.59
CA SER A 3 -8.41 -14.62 6.72
C SER A 3 -7.18 -14.22 7.56
N THR A 4 -6.02 -14.77 7.22
CA THR A 4 -4.73 -14.45 7.86
C THR A 4 -4.10 -13.16 7.33
N THR A 5 -4.69 -12.54 6.30
CA THR A 5 -4.18 -11.29 5.72
C THR A 5 -4.56 -10.08 6.58
N SER A 6 -3.78 -9.01 6.50
CA SER A 6 -4.12 -7.75 7.18
C SER A 6 -5.37 -7.11 6.58
N GLN A 7 -6.05 -6.27 7.37
CA GLN A 7 -7.18 -5.47 6.88
C GLN A 7 -6.72 -4.55 5.74
N LYS A 8 -5.57 -3.88 5.90
CA LYS A 8 -4.96 -3.03 4.86
C LYS A 8 -4.77 -3.77 3.53
N PHE A 9 -4.38 -5.05 3.57
CA PHE A 9 -4.29 -5.86 2.37
C PHE A 9 -5.64 -6.07 1.69
N ARG A 10 -6.68 -6.43 2.46
CA ARG A 10 -8.03 -6.61 1.91
C ARG A 10 -8.54 -5.33 1.27
N ASP A 11 -8.40 -4.20 1.96
CA ASP A 11 -8.84 -2.89 1.49
C ASP A 11 -8.10 -2.48 0.21
N PHE A 12 -6.79 -2.74 0.16
CA PHE A 12 -5.97 -2.44 -1.01
C PHE A 12 -6.40 -3.27 -2.24
N THR A 13 -6.60 -4.58 -2.07
CA THR A 13 -6.95 -5.51 -3.16
C THR A 13 -8.42 -5.50 -3.58
N GLY A 14 -9.30 -4.92 -2.76
CA GLY A 14 -10.73 -4.86 -3.02
C GLY A 14 -11.12 -3.91 -4.15
N GLU A 15 -10.19 -3.07 -4.62
CA GLU A 15 -10.41 -2.07 -5.65
C GLU A 15 -9.25 -2.02 -6.65
N PRO A 16 -9.48 -1.54 -7.89
CA PRO A 16 -8.40 -1.35 -8.87
C PRO A 16 -7.31 -0.38 -8.39
N LEU A 17 -6.08 -0.62 -8.80
CA LEU A 17 -4.88 0.12 -8.37
C LEU A 17 -4.95 1.63 -8.65
N ARG A 18 -5.47 2.03 -9.82
CA ARG A 18 -5.63 3.43 -10.27
C ARG A 18 -4.44 4.32 -9.89
N ASP A 19 -4.71 5.35 -9.10
CA ASP A 19 -3.77 6.36 -8.60
C ASP A 19 -3.53 6.22 -7.10
N LYS A 20 -3.74 5.01 -6.54
CA LYS A 20 -3.51 4.74 -5.12
C LYS A 20 -2.09 5.13 -4.75
N HIS A 21 -1.95 5.76 -3.60
CA HIS A 21 -0.67 6.27 -3.14
C HIS A 21 0.23 5.14 -2.68
N ILE A 22 1.55 5.28 -2.83
CA ILE A 22 2.52 4.26 -2.42
C ILE A 22 2.38 3.88 -0.93
N SER A 23 1.95 4.81 -0.08
CA SER A 23 1.69 4.56 1.34
C SER A 23 0.51 3.60 1.60
N GLU A 24 -0.40 3.42 0.64
CA GLU A 24 -1.55 2.53 0.75
C GLU A 24 -1.16 1.06 0.53
N VAL A 25 0.02 0.80 -0.02
CA VAL A 25 0.50 -0.56 -0.23
C VAL A 25 0.69 -1.27 1.12
N PRO A 26 0.13 -2.48 1.29
CA PRO A 26 0.33 -3.29 2.49
C PRO A 26 1.82 -3.63 2.68
N GLY A 27 2.33 -3.46 3.90
CA GLY A 27 3.75 -3.66 4.20
C GLY A 27 4.64 -2.43 3.97
N LEU A 28 4.17 -1.40 3.25
CA LEU A 28 4.84 -0.11 3.21
C LEU A 28 4.42 0.75 4.41
N GLY A 29 5.33 0.82 5.39
CA GLY A 29 5.25 1.78 6.49
C GLY A 29 5.77 3.16 6.07
N PRO A 30 5.61 4.19 6.93
CA PRO A 30 5.91 5.58 6.60
C PRO A 30 7.33 5.81 6.07
N LYS A 31 8.33 5.14 6.66
CA LYS A 31 9.74 5.26 6.25
C LYS A 31 10.00 4.72 4.85
N LEU A 32 9.39 3.58 4.49
CA LEU A 32 9.58 2.98 3.16
C LEU A 32 8.83 3.77 2.09
N ALA A 33 7.63 4.27 2.41
CA ALA A 33 6.87 5.15 1.52
C ALA A 33 7.64 6.44 1.22
N SER A 34 8.18 7.11 2.24
CA SER A 34 8.99 8.33 2.08
C SER A 34 10.20 8.10 1.16
N ASN A 35 10.96 7.02 1.37
CA ASN A 35 12.13 6.71 0.54
C ASN A 35 11.74 6.48 -0.94
N LEU A 36 10.60 5.84 -1.19
CA LEU A 36 10.10 5.59 -2.54
C LEU A 36 9.63 6.91 -3.19
N GLU A 37 8.94 7.77 -2.45
CA GLU A 37 8.52 9.09 -2.94
C GLU A 37 9.71 9.98 -3.29
N GLU A 38 10.74 10.00 -2.44
CA GLU A 38 12.01 10.71 -2.67
C GLU A 38 12.73 10.19 -3.91
N SER A 39 12.60 8.89 -4.22
CA SER A 39 13.12 8.28 -5.45
C SER A 39 12.28 8.56 -6.70
N GLY A 40 11.14 9.25 -6.56
CA GLY A 40 10.21 9.59 -7.64
C GLY A 40 9.05 8.60 -7.84
N ILE A 41 8.95 7.56 -7.01
CA ILE A 41 7.88 6.56 -7.05
C ILE A 41 6.78 6.97 -6.06
N LYS A 42 5.68 7.49 -6.59
CA LYS A 42 4.57 8.06 -5.78
C LYS A 42 3.29 7.23 -5.82
N LYS A 43 3.18 6.34 -6.81
CA LYS A 43 2.01 5.50 -7.11
C LYS A 43 2.51 4.15 -7.63
#